data_AF-A0AAX4J8E4-F1
#
_entry.id   AF-A0AAX4J8E4-F1
#
_cell.length_a   1.000
_cell.length_b   1.000
_cell.length_c   1.000
_cell.angle_alpha   90.00
_cell.angle_beta   90.00
_cell.angle_gamma   90.00
#
_symmetry.space_group_name_H-M   'P 1'
#
loop_
_entity.id
_entity.type
_entity.pdbx_description
1 polymer ?
#
loop_
_entity_poly.entity_id
_entity_poly.type
_entity_poly.pdbx_seq_one_letter_code
_entity_poly.pdbx_strand_id
1 'polypeptide(L)'
;MKHRNGIKKILKLSFIFIQVLTFIYAIALGVMSIILFYKVKDILQLTYKNLLLLLAISFTSAGLSLIGFQLINTKKKFKYVIYIFLSLLLMNLEFVLALKSSLLPEKSIKWGENIWIGLSEYQRNFLQEKFKCCGFKNKDDMSGAICDYEGVGCLKVLYDVSVSIRSFIERSVVFVLFIESIGLGIIATLRFRR
;
A
#
# COMPACT_ATOMS: atom_id res chain seq x y z
N MET A 1 20.55 27.84 28.31
CA MET A 1 21.19 26.52 28.04
C MET A 1 20.28 25.31 28.27
N LYS A 2 19.52 25.19 29.39
CA LYS A 2 18.60 24.03 29.65
C LYS A 2 17.56 23.76 28.54
N HIS A 3 16.98 24.80 27.95
CA HIS A 3 15.94 24.67 26.91
C HIS A 3 16.44 24.03 25.60
N ARG A 4 17.73 24.21 25.26
CA ARG A 4 18.35 23.69 24.02
C ARG A 4 18.55 22.16 24.08
N ASN A 5 18.80 21.63 25.28
CA ASN A 5 18.94 20.19 25.50
C ASN A 5 17.58 19.46 25.52
N GLY A 6 16.51 20.12 26.00
CA GLY A 6 15.15 19.58 25.96
C GLY A 6 14.66 19.32 24.53
N ILE A 7 14.76 20.32 23.64
CA ILE A 7 14.30 20.20 22.24
C ILE A 7 15.03 19.07 21.50
N LYS A 8 16.34 18.92 21.71
CA LYS A 8 17.13 17.85 21.09
C LYS A 8 16.68 16.46 21.54
N LYS A 9 16.32 16.30 22.83
CA LYS A 9 15.81 15.04 23.38
C LYS A 9 14.44 14.70 22.78
N ILE A 10 13.55 15.69 22.67
CA ILE A 10 12.23 15.55 22.04
C ILE A 10 12.38 15.11 20.58
N LEU A 11 13.17 15.82 19.78
CA LEU A 11 13.38 15.48 18.37
C LEU A 11 13.93 14.06 18.18
N LYS A 12 14.88 13.63 19.02
CA LYS A 12 15.39 12.25 18.97
C LYS A 12 14.30 11.23 19.30
N LEU A 13 13.50 11.49 20.34
CA LEU A 13 12.41 10.59 20.74
C LEU A 13 11.35 10.48 19.64
N SER A 14 10.94 11.60 19.05
CA SER A 14 10.02 11.63 17.91
C SER A 14 10.58 10.88 16.70
N PHE A 15 11.88 11.01 16.41
CA PHE A 15 12.51 10.28 15.32
C PHE A 15 12.53 8.77 15.58
N ILE A 16 12.85 8.32 16.79
CA ILE A 16 12.77 6.90 17.19
C ILE A 16 11.35 6.38 17.00
N PHE A 17 10.35 7.12 17.47
CA PHE A 17 8.95 6.76 17.31
C PHE A 17 8.56 6.60 15.83
N ILE A 18 8.98 7.54 14.97
CA ILE A 18 8.79 7.44 13.52
C ILE A 18 9.43 6.16 12.98
N GLN A 19 10.69 5.85 13.33
CA GLN A 19 11.37 4.65 12.83
C GLN A 19 10.68 3.35 13.29
N VAL A 20 10.12 3.31 14.50
CA VAL A 20 9.36 2.14 14.99
C VAL A 20 8.09 1.98 14.16
N LEU A 21 7.36 3.08 13.94
CA LEU A 21 6.11 3.06 13.18
C LEU A 21 6.34 2.62 11.73
N THR A 22 7.37 3.15 11.06
CA THR A 22 7.73 2.77 9.69
C THR A 22 8.19 1.32 9.61
N PHE A 23 8.91 0.81 10.62
CA PHE A 23 9.32 -0.59 10.65
C PHE A 23 8.13 -1.55 10.78
N ILE A 24 7.18 -1.24 11.67
CA ILE A 24 5.94 -2.02 11.82
C ILE A 24 5.13 -1.98 10.53
N TYR A 25 4.98 -0.79 9.93
CA TYR A 25 4.32 -0.62 8.64
C TYR A 25 4.96 -1.49 7.54
N ALA A 26 6.30 -1.48 7.45
CA ALA A 26 7.03 -2.25 6.47
C ALA A 26 6.78 -3.76 6.59
N ILE A 27 6.79 -4.30 7.81
CA ILE A 27 6.49 -5.72 8.07
C ILE A 27 5.04 -6.03 7.69
N ALA A 28 4.09 -5.20 8.16
CA ALA A 28 2.68 -5.39 7.86
C ALA A 28 2.41 -5.37 6.34
N LEU A 29 3.02 -4.42 5.62
CA LEU A 29 2.93 -4.33 4.16
C LEU A 29 3.50 -5.59 3.49
N GLY A 30 4.66 -6.09 3.93
CA GLY A 30 5.29 -7.28 3.38
C GLY A 30 4.40 -8.53 3.55
N VAL A 31 3.91 -8.76 4.77
CA VAL A 31 3.01 -9.88 5.09
C VAL A 31 1.71 -9.79 4.28
N MET A 32 1.07 -8.62 4.27
CA MET A 32 -0.18 -8.40 3.53
C MET A 32 0.00 -8.58 2.03
N SER A 33 1.13 -8.15 1.47
CA SER A 33 1.43 -8.31 0.04
C SER A 33 1.55 -9.78 -0.36
N ILE A 34 2.21 -10.58 0.48
CA ILE A 34 2.33 -12.03 0.28
C ILE A 34 0.95 -12.70 0.37
N ILE A 35 0.17 -12.38 1.41
CA ILE A 35 -1.18 -12.95 1.60
C ILE A 35 -2.08 -12.60 0.41
N LEU A 36 -2.10 -11.35 -0.04
CA LEU A 36 -2.90 -10.92 -1.17
C LEU A 36 -2.48 -11.62 -2.47
N PHE A 37 -1.19 -11.84 -2.68
CA PHE A 37 -0.71 -12.59 -3.83
C PHE A 37 -1.15 -14.06 -3.79
N TYR A 38 -1.05 -14.75 -2.65
CA TYR A 38 -1.47 -16.16 -2.61
C TYR A 38 -2.99 -16.36 -2.63
N LYS A 39 -3.76 -15.47 -1.99
CA LYS A 39 -5.21 -15.63 -1.85
C LYS A 39 -6.03 -14.96 -2.96
N VAL A 40 -5.48 -13.92 -3.60
CA VAL A 40 -6.26 -13.00 -4.44
C VAL A 40 -5.56 -12.66 -5.75
N LYS A 41 -4.39 -13.25 -6.08
CA LYS A 41 -3.69 -12.94 -7.34
C LYS A 41 -4.56 -13.15 -8.58
N ASP A 42 -5.36 -14.22 -8.57
CA ASP A 42 -6.15 -14.61 -9.72
C ASP A 42 -7.30 -13.62 -9.89
N ILE A 43 -7.88 -13.15 -8.77
CA ILE A 43 -9.03 -12.24 -8.73
C ILE A 43 -8.63 -10.76 -8.99
N LEU A 44 -7.43 -10.33 -8.60
CA LEU A 44 -7.01 -8.92 -8.76
C LEU A 44 -6.04 -8.70 -9.92
N GLN A 45 -5.78 -9.73 -10.74
CA GLN A 45 -4.65 -9.76 -11.69
C GLN A 45 -3.37 -9.19 -11.09
N LEU A 46 -3.05 -9.57 -9.85
CA LEU A 46 -1.82 -9.12 -9.23
C LEU A 46 -0.66 -9.80 -9.96
N THR A 47 -0.11 -9.09 -10.95
CA THR A 47 1.08 -9.53 -11.65
C THR A 47 2.23 -9.70 -10.66
N TYR A 48 3.11 -10.66 -10.94
CA TYR A 48 4.33 -10.85 -10.14
C TYR A 48 5.15 -9.54 -10.01
N LYS A 49 5.11 -8.68 -11.04
CA LYS A 49 5.72 -7.34 -11.02
C LYS A 49 5.14 -6.43 -9.92
N ASN A 50 3.84 -6.52 -9.62
CA ASN A 50 3.20 -5.74 -8.56
C ASN A 50 3.60 -6.27 -7.17
N LEU A 51 3.70 -7.59 -7.01
CA LEU A 51 4.22 -8.19 -5.78
C LEU A 51 5.67 -7.74 -5.53
N LEU A 52 6.53 -7.83 -6.56
CA LEU A 52 7.93 -7.39 -6.45
C LEU A 52 8.03 -5.91 -6.06
N LEU A 53 7.19 -5.04 -6.61
CA LEU A 53 7.15 -3.62 -6.24
C LEU A 53 6.79 -3.44 -4.76
N LEU A 54 5.74 -4.10 -4.28
CA LEU A 54 5.31 -4.00 -2.87
C LEU A 54 6.36 -4.56 -1.91
N LEU A 55 7.00 -5.67 -2.26
CA LEU A 55 8.10 -6.22 -1.49
C LEU A 55 9.32 -5.30 -1.51
N ALA A 56 9.65 -4.67 -2.64
CA ALA A 56 10.74 -3.71 -2.73
C ALA A 56 10.50 -2.51 -1.80
N ILE A 57 9.28 -1.97 -1.77
CA ILE A 57 8.89 -0.89 -0.83
C ILE A 57 9.03 -1.38 0.60
N SER A 58 8.46 -2.54 0.94
CA SER A 58 8.54 -3.13 2.28
C SER A 58 9.99 -3.32 2.75
N PHE A 59 10.85 -3.97 1.96
CA PHE A 59 12.25 -4.18 2.33
C PHE A 59 13.05 -2.87 2.42
N THR A 60 12.82 -1.94 1.50
CA THR A 60 13.50 -0.63 1.53
C THR A 60 13.09 0.16 2.77
N SER A 61 11.80 0.18 3.12
CA SER A 61 11.27 0.85 4.31
C SER A 61 11.77 0.23 5.62
N ALA A 62 11.82 -1.11 5.70
CA ALA A 62 12.42 -1.80 6.84
C ALA A 62 13.92 -1.48 6.97
N GLY A 63 14.67 -1.51 5.86
CA GLY A 63 16.10 -1.16 5.83
C GLY A 63 16.35 0.28 6.24
N LEU A 64 15.54 1.22 5.77
CA LEU A 64 15.56 2.63 6.17
C LEU A 64 15.36 2.79 7.67
N SER A 65 14.37 2.10 8.23
CA SER A 65 14.07 2.14 9.66
C SER A 65 15.26 1.66 10.50
N LEU A 66 15.89 0.55 10.11
CA LEU A 66 17.10 0.02 10.76
C LEU A 66 18.28 0.99 10.69
N ILE A 67 18.52 1.60 9.53
CA ILE A 67 19.58 2.61 9.35
C ILE A 67 19.26 3.87 10.18
N GLY A 68 17.99 4.26 10.24
CA GLY A 68 17.47 5.37 11.06
C GLY A 68 17.81 5.21 12.53
N PHE A 69 17.58 4.02 13.12
CA PHE A 69 17.98 3.77 14.51
C PHE A 69 19.49 3.94 14.73
N GLN A 70 20.31 3.46 13.79
CA GLN A 70 21.77 3.59 13.89
C GLN A 70 22.25 5.05 13.74
N LEU A 71 21.50 5.88 13.02
CA LEU A 71 21.85 7.26 12.69
C LEU A 71 21.93 8.19 13.91
N ILE A 72 21.06 7.97 14.90
CA ILE A 72 20.97 8.79 16.12
C ILE A 72 22.29 8.79 16.91
N ASN A 73 22.98 7.65 16.91
CA ASN A 73 24.18 7.43 17.71
C ASN A 73 25.46 7.53 16.88
N THR A 74 25.37 7.58 15.54
CA THR A 74 26.55 7.65 14.68
C THR A 74 27.00 9.08 14.38
N LYS A 75 28.32 9.28 14.26
CA LYS A 75 28.93 10.53 13.77
C LYS A 75 29.30 10.46 12.28
N LYS A 76 29.38 9.24 11.70
CA LYS A 76 29.84 9.00 10.32
C LYS A 76 28.92 9.69 9.30
N LYS A 77 29.45 10.63 8.51
CA LYS A 77 28.69 11.38 7.50
C LYS A 77 28.07 10.45 6.43
N PHE A 78 28.79 9.40 6.06
CA PHE A 78 28.39 8.43 5.04
C PHE A 78 27.02 7.77 5.31
N LYS A 79 26.71 7.40 6.56
CA LYS A 79 25.42 6.79 6.92
C LYS A 79 24.22 7.74 6.68
N TYR A 80 24.44 9.05 6.77
CA TYR A 80 23.39 10.05 6.51
C TYR A 80 23.11 10.15 5.02
N VAL A 81 24.17 10.14 4.18
CA VAL A 81 24.03 10.17 2.73
C VAL A 81 23.27 8.93 2.25
N ILE A 82 23.62 7.74 2.75
CA ILE A 82 22.91 6.50 2.43
C ILE A 82 21.43 6.62 2.81
N TYR A 83 21.12 7.10 4.01
CA TYR A 83 19.73 7.22 4.46
C TYR A 83 18.91 8.19 3.61
N ILE A 84 19.46 9.35 3.24
CA ILE A 84 18.79 10.30 2.35
C ILE A 84 18.57 9.66 0.98
N PHE A 85 19.59 9.02 0.41
CA PHE A 85 19.48 8.36 -0.89
C PHE A 85 18.42 7.25 -0.89
N LEU A 86 18.41 6.38 0.13
CA LEU A 86 17.41 5.34 0.28
C LEU A 86 16.00 5.91 0.50
N SER A 87 15.86 7.01 1.26
CA SER A 87 14.57 7.68 1.46
C SER A 87 14.03 8.20 0.14
N LEU A 88 14.87 8.86 -0.67
CA LEU A 88 14.47 9.32 -2.00
C LEU A 88 14.09 8.16 -2.92
N LEU A 89 14.84 7.05 -2.88
CA LEU A 89 14.50 5.84 -3.64
C LEU A 89 13.12 5.31 -3.22
N LEU A 90 12.86 5.21 -1.91
CA LEU A 90 11.58 4.74 -1.39
C LEU A 90 10.42 5.63 -1.82
N MET A 91 10.54 6.95 -1.66
CA MET A 91 9.54 7.91 -2.13
C MET A 91 9.21 7.71 -3.62
N ASN A 92 10.22 7.49 -4.47
CA ASN A 92 9.99 7.22 -5.91
C ASN A 92 9.23 5.91 -6.15
N LEU A 93 9.54 4.84 -5.41
CA LEU A 93 8.79 3.58 -5.49
C LEU A 93 7.33 3.75 -5.07
N GLU A 94 7.07 4.54 -4.04
CA GLU A 94 5.72 4.87 -3.57
C GLU A 94 4.93 5.70 -4.58
N PHE A 95 5.57 6.66 -5.27
CA PHE A 95 4.96 7.37 -6.39
C PHE A 95 4.58 6.41 -7.52
N VAL A 96 5.45 5.47 -7.88
CA VAL A 96 5.13 4.45 -8.90
C VAL A 96 3.95 3.59 -8.46
N LEU A 97 3.87 3.23 -7.17
CA LEU A 97 2.73 2.50 -6.60
C LEU A 97 1.43 3.29 -6.74
N ALA A 98 1.43 4.58 -6.38
CA ALA A 98 0.26 5.45 -6.50
C ALA A 98 -0.21 5.61 -7.95
N LEU A 99 0.71 5.78 -8.90
CA LEU A 99 0.40 5.84 -10.33
C LEU A 99 -0.22 4.53 -10.81
N LYS A 100 0.33 3.38 -10.41
CA LYS A 100 -0.22 2.08 -10.79
C LYS A 100 -1.58 1.80 -10.15
N SER A 101 -1.79 2.23 -8.90
CA SER A 101 -3.07 2.04 -8.20
C SER A 101 -4.19 2.86 -8.82
N SER A 102 -3.87 4.01 -9.43
CA SER A 102 -4.87 4.85 -10.11
C SER A 102 -5.63 4.12 -11.23
N LEU A 103 -4.95 3.17 -11.89
CA LEU A 103 -5.47 2.35 -13.00
C LEU A 103 -6.21 1.08 -12.53
N LEU A 104 -6.31 0.83 -11.22
CA LEU A 104 -6.96 -0.38 -10.69
C LEU A 104 -8.43 -0.51 -11.12
N PRO A 105 -9.30 0.52 -11.01
CA PRO A 105 -10.72 0.39 -11.34
C PRO A 105 -10.95 0.06 -12.82
N GLU A 106 -10.18 0.65 -13.72
CA GLU A 106 -10.32 0.41 -15.17
C GLU A 106 -9.86 -0.99 -15.55
N LYS A 107 -8.78 -1.48 -14.93
CA LYS A 107 -8.26 -2.84 -15.16
C LYS A 107 -9.17 -3.90 -14.59
N SER A 108 -9.75 -3.66 -13.41
CA SER A 108 -10.65 -4.62 -12.76
C SER A 108 -11.95 -4.80 -13.54
N ILE A 109 -12.49 -3.75 -14.18
CA ILE A 109 -13.64 -3.86 -15.10
C ILE A 109 -13.31 -4.83 -16.25
N LYS A 110 -12.25 -4.55 -17.02
CA LYS A 110 -11.88 -5.34 -18.20
C LYS A 110 -11.56 -6.80 -17.86
N TRP A 111 -10.89 -7.00 -16.73
CA TRP A 111 -10.59 -8.34 -16.25
C TRP A 111 -11.82 -9.07 -15.73
N GLY A 112 -12.68 -8.37 -14.99
CA GLY A 112 -13.92 -8.92 -14.44
C GLY A 112 -14.79 -9.50 -15.54
N GLU A 113 -14.88 -8.83 -16.69
CA GLU A 113 -15.67 -9.28 -17.84
C GLU A 113 -15.12 -10.60 -18.42
N ASN A 114 -13.81 -10.64 -18.66
CA ASN A 114 -13.14 -11.83 -19.20
C ASN A 114 -13.27 -13.05 -18.26
N ILE A 115 -13.18 -12.82 -16.95
CA ILE A 115 -13.30 -13.90 -15.96
C ILE A 115 -14.74 -14.36 -15.86
N TRP A 116 -15.69 -13.43 -15.79
CA TRP A 116 -17.10 -13.75 -15.61
C TRP A 116 -17.62 -14.70 -16.67
N ILE A 117 -17.20 -14.49 -17.93
CA ILE A 117 -17.51 -15.37 -19.07
C ILE A 117 -16.99 -16.79 -18.82
N GLY A 118 -15.79 -16.95 -18.26
CA GLY A 118 -15.17 -18.25 -17.98
C GLY A 118 -15.64 -18.94 -16.69
N LEU A 119 -16.43 -18.28 -15.84
CA LEU A 119 -16.93 -18.87 -14.60
C LEU A 119 -18.05 -19.88 -14.88
N SER A 120 -18.03 -20.99 -14.14
CA SER A 120 -19.17 -21.91 -14.11
C SER A 120 -20.36 -21.31 -13.38
N GLU A 121 -21.55 -21.84 -13.62
CA GLU A 121 -22.78 -21.38 -12.98
C GLU A 121 -22.70 -21.41 -11.44
N TYR A 122 -22.12 -22.48 -10.87
CA TYR A 122 -21.87 -22.60 -9.43
C TYR A 122 -20.97 -21.47 -8.90
N GLN A 123 -19.91 -21.12 -9.63
CA GLN A 123 -19.00 -20.04 -9.24
C GLN A 123 -19.68 -18.67 -9.33
N ARG A 124 -20.51 -18.45 -10.35
CA ARG A 124 -21.32 -17.22 -10.48
C ARG A 124 -22.31 -17.11 -9.33
N ASN A 125 -23.04 -18.18 -8.99
CA ASN A 125 -23.95 -18.21 -7.85
C ASN A 125 -23.22 -17.89 -6.53
N PHE A 126 -22.06 -18.49 -6.28
CA PHE A 126 -21.25 -18.21 -5.09
C PHE A 126 -20.82 -16.73 -4.99
N LEU A 127 -20.38 -16.12 -6.11
CA LEU A 127 -20.01 -14.71 -6.12
C LEU A 127 -21.22 -13.80 -5.94
N GLN A 128 -22.34 -14.09 -6.61
CA GLN A 128 -23.59 -13.35 -6.50
C GLN A 128 -24.12 -13.33 -5.07
N GLU A 129 -24.11 -14.48 -4.38
CA GLU A 129 -24.51 -14.59 -2.98
C GLU A 129 -23.55 -13.82 -2.05
N LYS A 130 -22.24 -14.00 -2.24
CA LYS A 130 -21.22 -13.39 -1.39
C LYS A 130 -21.17 -11.86 -1.52
N PHE A 131 -21.33 -11.35 -2.73
CA PHE A 131 -21.28 -9.93 -3.04
C PHE A 131 -22.66 -9.27 -3.12
N LYS A 132 -23.74 -10.02 -2.90
CA LYS A 132 -25.14 -9.57 -2.96
C LYS A 132 -25.43 -8.79 -4.25
N CYS A 133 -25.04 -9.38 -5.37
CA CYS A 133 -25.18 -8.81 -6.71
C CYS A 133 -25.78 -9.85 -7.66
N CYS A 134 -26.27 -9.40 -8.82
CA CYS A 134 -26.94 -10.28 -9.77
C CYS A 134 -26.54 -10.00 -11.21
N GLY A 135 -26.11 -11.06 -11.92
CA GLY A 135 -25.52 -10.95 -13.26
C GLY A 135 -24.27 -10.06 -13.30
N PHE A 136 -23.65 -9.95 -14.46
CA PHE A 136 -22.41 -9.17 -14.58
C PHE A 136 -22.69 -7.68 -14.66
N LYS A 137 -23.26 -7.20 -15.78
CA LYS A 137 -23.62 -5.77 -15.94
C LYS A 137 -24.96 -5.46 -15.30
N ASN A 138 -25.94 -6.35 -15.50
CA ASN A 138 -27.32 -6.23 -15.04
C ASN A 138 -27.85 -7.61 -14.60
N LYS A 139 -29.03 -7.65 -13.97
CA LYS A 139 -29.68 -8.86 -13.42
C LYS A 139 -29.77 -10.02 -14.42
N ASP A 140 -30.01 -9.70 -15.70
CA ASP A 140 -30.25 -10.68 -16.76
C ASP A 140 -28.99 -11.03 -17.57
N ASP A 141 -27.87 -10.35 -17.31
CA ASP A 141 -26.62 -10.51 -18.06
C ASP A 141 -25.76 -11.62 -17.44
N MET A 142 -25.81 -12.81 -18.05
CA MET A 142 -25.00 -13.97 -17.64
C MET A 142 -25.16 -14.31 -16.15
N SER A 143 -26.39 -14.20 -15.63
CA SER A 143 -26.72 -14.57 -14.26
C SER A 143 -26.62 -16.08 -14.04
N GLY A 144 -26.26 -16.48 -12.83
CA GLY A 144 -26.48 -17.85 -12.38
C GLY A 144 -27.95 -18.08 -11.98
N ALA A 145 -28.36 -19.34 -11.79
CA ALA A 145 -29.76 -19.68 -11.47
C ALA A 145 -30.34 -19.05 -10.20
N ILE A 146 -29.51 -18.59 -9.25
CA ILE A 146 -29.96 -17.99 -7.99
C ILE A 146 -29.60 -16.50 -7.99
N CYS A 147 -30.63 -15.65 -8.08
CA CYS A 147 -30.43 -14.21 -8.30
C CYS A 147 -31.58 -13.35 -7.76
N ASP A 148 -31.74 -13.37 -6.43
CA ASP A 148 -32.83 -12.65 -5.73
C ASP A 148 -32.51 -11.17 -5.44
N TYR A 149 -31.31 -10.70 -5.79
CA TYR A 149 -30.89 -9.33 -5.56
C TYR A 149 -31.28 -8.43 -6.72
N GLU A 150 -32.28 -7.56 -6.50
CA GLU A 150 -32.71 -6.60 -7.52
C GLU A 150 -31.75 -5.39 -7.62
N GLY A 151 -31.32 -5.09 -8.84
CA GLY A 151 -30.85 -3.75 -9.21
C GLY A 151 -29.33 -3.49 -9.17
N VAL A 152 -28.47 -4.45 -8.82
CA VAL A 152 -27.01 -4.23 -8.81
C VAL A 152 -26.26 -5.36 -9.52
N GLY A 153 -25.71 -5.06 -10.70
CA GLY A 153 -24.78 -5.95 -11.40
C GLY A 153 -23.46 -6.11 -10.63
N CYS A 154 -22.88 -7.31 -10.67
CA CYS A 154 -21.63 -7.61 -9.97
C CYS A 154 -20.44 -6.78 -10.46
N LEU A 155 -20.50 -6.24 -11.68
CA LEU A 155 -19.53 -5.29 -12.20
C LEU A 155 -19.44 -4.01 -11.35
N LYS A 156 -20.59 -3.47 -10.92
CA LYS A 156 -20.63 -2.26 -10.09
C LYS A 156 -19.98 -2.51 -8.74
N VAL A 157 -20.28 -3.65 -8.10
CA VAL A 157 -19.65 -4.04 -6.84
C VAL A 157 -18.14 -4.21 -7.00
N LEU A 158 -17.69 -4.87 -8.07
CA LEU A 158 -16.25 -5.03 -8.36
C LEU A 158 -15.56 -3.68 -8.57
N TYR A 159 -16.21 -2.75 -9.29
CA TYR A 159 -15.71 -1.40 -9.48
C TYR A 159 -15.60 -0.64 -8.17
N ASP A 160 -16.65 -0.63 -7.35
CA ASP A 160 -16.69 0.07 -6.06
C ASP A 160 -15.62 -0.48 -5.10
N VAL A 161 -15.44 -1.80 -5.06
CA VAL A 161 -14.34 -2.45 -4.31
C VAL A 161 -12.98 -1.98 -4.82
N SER A 162 -12.80 -1.89 -6.13
CA SER A 162 -11.54 -1.45 -6.75
C SER A 162 -11.23 0.01 -6.47
N VAL A 163 -12.24 0.89 -6.49
CA VAL A 163 -12.14 2.31 -6.12
C VAL A 163 -11.79 2.44 -4.63
N SER A 164 -12.42 1.65 -3.77
CA SER A 164 -12.11 1.63 -2.33
C SER A 164 -10.67 1.20 -2.07
N ILE A 165 -10.20 0.14 -2.72
CA ILE A 165 -8.81 -0.32 -2.64
C ILE A 165 -7.84 0.77 -3.13
N ARG A 166 -8.12 1.39 -4.29
CA ARG A 166 -7.33 2.51 -4.82
C ARG A 166 -7.22 3.64 -3.79
N SER A 167 -8.36 4.10 -3.26
CA SER A 167 -8.39 5.17 -2.26
C SER A 167 -7.60 4.80 -1.00
N PHE A 168 -7.67 3.54 -0.56
CA PHE A 168 -6.90 3.07 0.59
C PHE A 168 -5.40 3.10 0.32
N ILE A 169 -4.96 2.65 -0.86
CA ILE A 169 -3.54 2.69 -1.27
C ILE A 169 -3.04 4.14 -1.35
N GLU A 170 -3.76 5.02 -2.04
CA GLU A 170 -3.36 6.42 -2.21
C GLU A 170 -3.24 7.15 -0.87
N ARG A 171 -4.21 6.97 0.04
CA ARG A 171 -4.14 7.55 1.39
C ARG A 171 -2.97 6.99 2.20
N SER A 172 -2.71 5.70 2.09
CA SER A 172 -1.59 5.05 2.77
C SER A 172 -0.25 5.60 2.27
N VAL A 173 -0.07 5.75 0.95
CA VAL A 173 1.13 6.34 0.35
C VAL A 173 1.35 7.77 0.83
N VAL A 174 0.30 8.61 0.79
CA VAL A 174 0.40 10.02 1.27
C VAL A 174 0.81 10.08 2.74
N PHE A 175 0.25 9.21 3.58
CA PHE A 175 0.58 9.15 5.00
C PHE A 175 2.05 8.76 5.24
N VAL A 176 2.56 7.76 4.51
CA VAL A 176 3.97 7.33 4.63
C VAL A 176 4.92 8.43 4.14
N LEU A 177 4.66 9.01 2.97
CA LEU A 177 5.44 10.15 2.44
C LEU A 177 5.52 11.31 3.44
N PHE A 178 4.42 11.61 4.13
CA PHE A 178 4.38 12.64 5.16
C PHE A 178 5.29 12.30 6.35
N ILE A 179 5.22 11.07 6.86
CA ILE A 179 6.07 10.60 7.97
C ILE A 179 7.55 10.62 7.58
N GLU A 180 7.89 10.17 6.37
CA GLU A 180 9.25 10.17 5.87
C GLU A 180 9.81 11.58 5.72
N SER A 181 9.00 12.50 5.20
CA SER A 181 9.35 13.92 5.08
C SER A 181 9.65 14.54 6.45
N ILE A 182 8.83 14.24 7.46
CA ILE A 182 9.11 14.66 8.85
C ILE A 182 10.40 14.03 9.36
N GLY A 183 10.62 12.74 9.11
CA GLY A 183 11.84 12.02 9.49
C GLY A 183 13.11 12.69 8.93
N LEU A 184 13.09 13.04 7.63
CA LEU A 184 14.16 13.77 6.96
C LEU A 184 14.35 15.18 7.56
N GLY A 185 13.27 15.90 7.85
CA GLY A 185 13.33 17.21 8.50
C GLY A 185 13.96 17.15 9.90
N ILE A 186 13.61 16.14 10.70
CA ILE A 186 14.17 15.94 12.04
C ILE A 186 15.66 15.59 11.96
N ILE A 187 16.07 14.66 11.09
CA ILE A 187 17.48 14.26 11.00
C ILE A 187 18.36 15.41 10.47
N ALA A 188 17.86 16.20 9.52
CA ALA A 188 18.53 17.40 9.04
C ALA A 188 18.71 18.42 10.16
N THR A 189 17.64 18.72 10.91
CA THR A 189 17.68 19.67 12.04
C THR A 189 18.62 19.22 13.15
N LEU A 190 18.60 17.93 13.51
CA LEU A 190 19.52 17.36 14.51
C LEU A 190 20.99 17.47 14.10
N ARG A 191 21.26 17.52 12.79
CA ARG A 191 22.61 17.64 12.23
C ARG A 191 23.07 19.09 12.09
N PHE A 192 22.22 20.01 11.62
CA PHE A 192 22.53 21.44 11.55
C PHE A 192 22.67 22.10 12.93
N ARG A 193 22.05 21.53 13.98
CA ARG A 193 22.21 21.99 15.38
C ARG A 193 23.42 21.40 16.11
N ARG A 194 24.23 20.56 15.47
CA ARG A 194 25.53 20.13 16.01
C ARG A 194 26.58 21.16 15.66
#